data_AF-A0A971QDW1-F1
#
_entry.id   AF-A0A971QDW1-F1
#
_cell.length_a   1.000
_cell.length_b   1.000
_cell.length_c   1.000
_cell.angle_alpha   90.00
_cell.angle_beta   90.00
_cell.angle_gamma   90.00
#
_symmetry.space_group_name_H-M   'P 1'
#
loop_
_entity.id
_entity.type
_entity.pdbx_description
1 polymer ?
#
loop_
_entity_poly.entity_id
_entity_poly.type
_entity_poly.pdbx_seq_one_letter_code
_entity_poly.pdbx_strand_id
1 'polypeptide(L)'
;MTSSRIGLAGSVLATSAAWVLLAIGPSVSVSTGQDPAVQQEVQQAIELRVHQTMQDMHERTIEQTIAEYKPAWLPSRGELRGLVVVIHPVGGGSKDADQRARDTLGLLTAEHLFHLISKGGSKPILTRADDLPALGPAGPTTEALIECCREGRGHLMLAIDFSAPPAGSASSDDPLAQALAKAVDAATVRSFEGLASVLPAVVVHLPMPDEDMPPGELRRVHIDRGEKLYRGLQAYVEAHRQALQGDRDKRWPASSNESDKPTWEDRDQQEQRRKFEAARAIWPEGDLPLEKAAWFAGIFRRVSLSDRTAVYYDPKVRIEGRAVVIEGATNAPVLLTSLENAYKALGIKEVRSSMRLLPDEQKLGGELFGACVAPSALTFSQPKEGTRGETHLLYGEPVYMLDAENGLLLVQASDGYCGWVRREAIKPMDREAFGRYMASPHGVLTSHLTTADGWILRGSRLPVRGVEGSVATLALPTGDGLDVQRGQVRLMDTRGVLERRALAALSMLYTPYVFAGRSPLGVDCSGLITNVCEEEGIPMARDAAQQFLSGKLVATAWYREGLQPGDRVYFIDETGKIFHTGIAISATHFVHSSSPGVKINSLRKGDPLYDEGSDRAFLGAKRP
;
A
#
# COMPACT_ATOMS: atom_id res chain seq x y z
N MET A 1 18.65 67.25 15.61
CA MET A 1 18.37 66.70 16.96
C MET A 1 16.87 66.41 17.02
N THR A 2 16.37 65.27 17.49
CA THR A 2 17.01 64.07 18.07
C THR A 2 16.50 62.80 17.36
N SER A 3 17.28 61.72 17.41
CA SER A 3 16.85 60.39 16.97
C SER A 3 16.40 59.55 18.18
N SER A 4 15.22 58.92 18.10
CA SER A 4 14.84 57.83 19.01
C SER A 4 14.80 56.51 18.23
N ARG A 5 15.37 55.45 18.82
CA ARG A 5 15.40 54.11 18.24
C ARG A 5 14.09 53.39 18.59
N ILE A 6 13.41 52.81 17.60
CA ILE A 6 12.42 51.75 17.85
C ILE A 6 13.15 50.42 17.69
N GLY A 7 13.21 49.63 18.77
CA GLY A 7 13.93 48.36 18.84
C GLY A 7 13.13 47.18 18.28
N LEU A 8 13.80 46.03 18.15
CA LEU A 8 13.20 44.81 17.61
C LEU A 8 12.03 44.30 18.45
N ALA A 9 10.86 44.16 17.82
CA ALA A 9 9.73 43.35 18.28
C ALA A 9 9.02 42.62 17.11
N GLY A 10 9.74 42.43 16.00
CA GLY A 10 9.22 41.91 14.74
C GLY A 10 9.31 40.38 14.61
N SER A 11 8.48 39.65 15.36
CA SER A 11 8.34 38.18 15.17
C SER A 11 6.97 37.62 15.60
N VAL A 12 6.34 38.18 16.63
CA VAL A 12 5.09 37.62 17.20
C VAL A 12 3.80 38.17 16.56
N LEU A 13 3.82 39.39 16.01
CA LEU A 13 2.62 40.01 15.41
C LEU A 13 2.30 39.52 13.98
N ALA A 14 3.28 38.96 13.27
CA ALA A 14 3.10 38.50 11.90
C ALA A 14 2.26 37.22 11.81
N THR A 15 2.42 36.29 12.77
CA THR A 15 1.62 35.07 12.87
C THR A 15 0.16 35.35 13.22
N SER A 16 -0.12 36.37 14.05
CA SER A 16 -1.49 36.77 14.36
C SER A 16 -2.27 37.27 13.13
N ALA A 17 -1.62 38.05 12.26
CA ALA A 17 -2.26 38.63 11.07
C ALA A 17 -2.69 37.57 10.05
N ALA A 18 -1.89 36.50 9.88
CA ALA A 18 -2.23 35.38 8.99
C ALA A 18 -3.49 34.63 9.46
N TRP A 19 -3.63 34.41 10.78
CA TRP A 19 -4.83 33.80 11.35
C TRP A 19 -6.08 34.68 11.23
N VAL A 20 -5.94 36.01 11.38
CA VAL A 20 -7.05 36.95 11.16
C VAL A 20 -7.55 36.91 9.71
N LEU A 21 -6.65 36.82 8.73
CA LEU A 21 -7.01 36.69 7.31
C LEU A 21 -7.59 35.31 6.93
N LEU A 22 -7.38 34.28 7.75
CA LEU A 22 -8.00 32.95 7.58
C LEU A 22 -9.36 32.82 8.30
N ALA A 23 -9.59 33.61 9.34
CA ALA A 23 -10.86 33.62 10.09
C ALA A 23 -11.96 34.44 9.40
N ILE A 24 -11.59 35.38 8.54
CA ILE A 24 -12.51 36.13 7.68
C ILE A 24 -12.67 35.35 6.36
N GLY A 25 -13.91 35.22 5.87
CA GLY A 25 -14.18 34.62 4.56
C GLY A 25 -13.72 35.51 3.39
N PRO A 26 -14.17 35.26 2.15
CA PRO A 26 -13.87 36.10 0.97
C PRO A 26 -14.60 37.47 0.99
N SER A 27 -14.80 38.04 2.18
CA SER A 27 -15.56 39.24 2.48
C SER A 27 -14.69 40.33 3.12
N VAL A 28 -13.55 40.64 2.49
CA VAL A 28 -12.77 41.85 2.77
C VAL A 28 -13.19 42.93 1.77
N SER A 29 -14.35 43.53 2.01
CA SER A 29 -14.89 44.62 1.17
C SER A 29 -14.11 45.92 1.41
N VAL A 30 -13.04 46.14 0.65
CA VAL A 30 -12.26 47.39 0.68
C VAL A 30 -13.13 48.54 0.16
N SER A 31 -13.64 49.36 1.09
CA SER A 31 -14.49 50.53 0.82
C SER A 31 -13.71 51.68 0.16
N THR A 32 -13.24 51.47 -1.06
CA THR A 32 -12.77 52.51 -1.99
C THR A 32 -13.90 52.94 -2.92
N GLY A 33 -13.91 54.21 -3.32
CA GLY A 33 -15.03 54.83 -4.01
C GLY A 33 -15.12 54.48 -5.50
N GLN A 34 -16.20 53.78 -5.87
CA GLN A 34 -16.85 53.82 -7.20
C GLN A 34 -15.99 53.56 -8.45
N ASP A 35 -15.09 52.57 -8.43
CA ASP A 35 -14.67 51.90 -9.67
C ASP A 35 -14.60 50.37 -9.48
N PRO A 36 -15.47 49.58 -10.15
CA PRO A 36 -15.40 48.11 -10.15
C PRO A 36 -14.09 47.55 -10.69
N ALA A 37 -13.42 48.23 -11.62
CA ALA A 37 -12.12 47.80 -12.14
C ALA A 37 -11.04 47.89 -11.05
N VAL A 38 -11.00 48.99 -10.31
CA VAL A 38 -10.09 49.17 -9.16
C VAL A 38 -10.38 48.14 -8.06
N GLN A 39 -11.64 47.81 -7.79
CA GLN A 39 -11.98 46.73 -6.86
C GLN A 39 -11.49 45.36 -7.35
N GLN A 40 -11.60 45.07 -8.65
CA GLN A 40 -11.09 43.84 -9.24
C GLN A 40 -9.55 43.76 -9.21
N GLU A 41 -8.84 44.85 -9.51
CA GLU A 41 -7.38 44.94 -9.40
C GLU A 41 -6.89 44.77 -7.96
N VAL A 42 -7.55 45.42 -6.99
CA VAL A 42 -7.23 45.28 -5.56
C VAL A 42 -7.47 43.84 -5.09
N GLN A 43 -8.58 43.21 -5.48
CA GLN A 43 -8.85 41.81 -5.16
C GLN A 43 -7.79 40.87 -5.75
N GLN A 44 -7.42 41.05 -7.03
CA GLN A 44 -6.36 40.26 -7.68
C GLN A 44 -4.99 40.46 -7.01
N ALA A 45 -4.66 41.69 -6.59
CA ALA A 45 -3.42 41.97 -5.86
C ALA A 45 -3.40 41.32 -4.46
N ILE A 46 -4.54 41.28 -3.77
CA ILE A 46 -4.70 40.56 -2.49
C ILE A 46 -4.53 39.05 -2.71
N GLU A 47 -5.22 38.47 -3.69
CA GLU A 47 -5.12 37.04 -4.02
C GLU A 47 -3.69 36.63 -4.39
N LEU A 48 -3.01 37.41 -5.24
CA LEU A 48 -1.61 37.19 -5.60
C LEU A 48 -0.70 37.26 -4.36
N ARG A 49 -0.92 38.22 -3.46
CA ARG A 49 -0.08 38.40 -2.27
C ARG A 49 -0.31 37.31 -1.22
N VAL A 50 -1.54 36.84 -1.06
CA VAL A 50 -1.87 35.68 -0.21
C VAL A 50 -1.24 34.41 -0.79
N HIS A 51 -1.31 34.21 -2.11
CA HIS A 51 -0.70 33.05 -2.78
C HIS A 51 0.83 33.01 -2.57
N GLN A 52 1.53 34.12 -2.83
CA GLN A 52 2.98 34.25 -2.55
C GLN A 52 3.31 33.94 -1.08
N THR A 53 2.56 34.52 -0.15
CA THR A 53 2.82 34.33 1.30
C THR A 53 2.62 32.87 1.72
N MET A 54 1.66 32.16 1.12
CA MET A 54 1.48 30.72 1.35
C MET A 54 2.62 29.89 0.74
N GLN A 55 3.10 30.23 -0.46
CA GLN A 55 4.26 29.55 -1.07
C GLN A 55 5.52 29.72 -0.20
N ASP A 56 5.85 30.95 0.22
CA ASP A 56 6.95 31.25 1.16
C ASP A 56 6.88 30.41 2.45
N MET A 57 5.67 30.16 2.97
CA MET A 57 5.44 29.34 4.16
C MET A 57 5.55 27.84 3.89
N HIS A 58 5.08 27.37 2.73
CA HIS A 58 5.19 25.96 2.34
C HIS A 58 6.65 25.57 2.12
N GLU A 59 7.43 26.39 1.39
CA GLU A 59 8.84 26.12 1.09
C GLU A 59 9.67 25.98 2.37
N ARG A 60 9.58 26.95 3.30
CA ARG A 60 10.29 26.89 4.59
C ARG A 60 9.91 25.67 5.42
N THR A 61 8.63 25.28 5.38
CA THR A 61 8.13 24.07 6.08
C THR A 61 8.78 22.81 5.50
N ILE A 62 8.92 22.74 4.18
CA ILE A 62 9.57 21.63 3.48
C ILE A 62 11.08 21.60 3.79
N GLU A 63 11.77 22.74 3.70
CA GLU A 63 13.20 22.86 4.02
C GLU A 63 13.51 22.43 5.46
N GLN A 64 12.73 22.92 6.44
CA GLN A 64 12.88 22.52 7.84
C GLN A 64 12.63 21.02 8.03
N THR A 65 11.60 20.46 7.39
CA THR A 65 11.29 19.02 7.50
C THR A 65 12.40 18.15 6.90
N ILE A 66 13.06 18.59 5.81
CA ILE A 66 14.24 17.90 5.25
C ILE A 66 15.42 17.96 6.24
N ALA A 67 15.68 19.12 6.84
CA ALA A 67 16.80 19.32 7.75
C ALA A 67 16.66 18.58 9.10
N GLU A 68 15.43 18.39 9.58
CA GLU A 68 15.13 17.68 10.83
C GLU A 68 14.91 16.16 10.63
N TYR A 69 14.79 15.68 9.38
CA TYR A 69 14.51 14.29 9.08
C TYR A 69 15.61 13.34 9.57
N LYS A 70 15.19 12.26 10.26
CA LYS A 70 16.09 11.21 10.74
C LYS A 70 15.67 9.87 10.12
N PRO A 71 16.50 9.26 9.24
CA PRO A 71 16.19 7.95 8.70
C PRO A 71 16.22 6.88 9.80
N ALA A 72 15.31 5.90 9.70
CA ALA A 72 15.42 4.66 10.48
C ALA A 72 16.71 3.92 10.07
N TRP A 73 17.36 3.22 11.01
CA TRP A 73 18.56 2.47 10.66
C TRP A 73 18.20 1.28 9.78
N LEU A 74 19.04 1.01 8.79
CA LEU A 74 18.88 -0.12 7.87
C LEU A 74 20.16 -0.96 7.83
N PRO A 75 20.04 -2.29 7.82
CA PRO A 75 21.17 -3.20 7.78
C PRO A 75 21.87 -3.22 6.42
N SER A 76 23.14 -3.62 6.41
CA SER A 76 23.94 -3.73 5.20
C SER A 76 23.47 -4.90 4.34
N ARG A 77 23.30 -4.67 3.05
CA ARG A 77 22.78 -5.65 2.08
C ARG A 77 23.75 -6.82 1.87
N GLY A 78 23.60 -7.88 2.67
CA GLY A 78 24.46 -9.05 2.64
C GLY A 78 24.57 -9.79 3.98
N GLU A 79 24.33 -9.07 5.09
CA GLU A 79 24.51 -9.56 6.47
C GLU A 79 23.78 -10.89 6.74
N LEU A 80 22.55 -11.08 6.26
CA LEU A 80 21.77 -12.32 6.41
C LEU A 80 21.62 -13.11 5.09
N ARG A 81 22.44 -12.81 4.06
CA ARG A 81 22.26 -13.35 2.71
C ARG A 81 22.25 -14.88 2.65
N GLY A 82 21.25 -15.41 1.95
CA GLY A 82 21.06 -16.84 1.68
C GLY A 82 20.20 -17.58 2.70
N LEU A 83 19.83 -16.91 3.81
CA LEU A 83 18.93 -17.46 4.80
C LEU A 83 17.45 -17.35 4.41
N VAL A 84 16.65 -18.18 5.05
CA VAL A 84 15.20 -18.08 5.16
C VAL A 84 14.87 -18.00 6.65
N VAL A 85 14.13 -16.99 7.08
CA VAL A 85 13.79 -16.78 8.50
C VAL A 85 12.29 -16.69 8.65
N VAL A 86 11.71 -17.58 9.44
CA VAL A 86 10.28 -17.57 9.75
C VAL A 86 10.03 -16.68 10.97
N ILE A 87 9.02 -15.83 10.90
CA ILE A 87 8.69 -14.82 11.92
C ILE A 87 7.22 -14.99 12.28
N HIS A 88 6.93 -15.30 13.55
CA HIS A 88 5.60 -15.65 14.01
C HIS A 88 5.13 -14.72 15.14
N PRO A 89 4.36 -13.65 14.86
CA PRO A 89 3.62 -12.97 15.91
C PRO A 89 2.66 -13.96 16.60
N VAL A 90 2.84 -14.14 17.91
CA VAL A 90 2.03 -15.00 18.77
C VAL A 90 0.72 -14.27 19.08
N GLY A 91 -0.42 -14.94 18.88
CA GLY A 91 -1.75 -14.35 19.02
C GLY A 91 -2.72 -14.84 17.96
N GLY A 92 -3.84 -14.13 17.78
CA GLY A 92 -4.85 -14.38 16.75
C GLY A 92 -6.14 -15.03 17.27
N GLY A 93 -7.27 -14.72 16.63
CA GLY A 93 -8.59 -15.26 16.96
C GLY A 93 -9.24 -14.81 18.28
N SER A 94 -8.57 -14.01 19.12
CA SER A 94 -9.10 -13.66 20.45
C SER A 94 -10.28 -12.67 20.43
N LYS A 95 -11.32 -12.99 21.19
CA LYS A 95 -12.45 -12.08 21.49
C LYS A 95 -12.14 -11.06 22.59
N ASP A 96 -11.06 -11.26 23.36
CA ASP A 96 -10.60 -10.28 24.35
C ASP A 96 -9.98 -9.03 23.71
N ALA A 97 -10.14 -7.87 24.37
CA ALA A 97 -9.64 -6.59 23.86
C ALA A 97 -8.14 -6.39 24.11
N ASP A 98 -7.67 -6.69 25.31
CA ASP A 98 -6.28 -6.51 25.71
C ASP A 98 -5.37 -7.48 24.95
N GLN A 99 -5.85 -8.71 24.72
CA GLN A 99 -5.13 -9.66 23.87
C GLN A 99 -5.04 -9.18 22.42
N ARG A 100 -6.10 -8.60 21.83
CA ARG A 100 -5.99 -8.01 20.48
C ARG A 100 -4.98 -6.86 20.43
N ALA A 101 -4.83 -6.09 21.50
CA ALA A 101 -3.79 -5.07 21.58
C ALA A 101 -2.38 -5.71 21.57
N ARG A 102 -2.14 -6.74 22.39
CA ARG A 102 -0.88 -7.52 22.39
C ARG A 102 -0.57 -8.12 21.02
N ASP A 103 -1.55 -8.81 20.41
CA ASP A 103 -1.44 -9.44 19.09
C ASP A 103 -1.04 -8.40 18.01
N THR A 104 -1.63 -7.20 18.07
CA THR A 104 -1.32 -6.08 17.16
C THR A 104 0.11 -5.56 17.34
N LEU A 105 0.56 -5.41 18.59
CA LEU A 105 1.93 -4.97 18.93
C LEU A 105 2.97 -6.04 18.52
N GLY A 106 2.62 -7.32 18.65
CA GLY A 106 3.39 -8.45 18.13
C GLY A 106 3.56 -8.38 16.61
N LEU A 107 2.45 -8.20 15.88
CA LEU A 107 2.45 -8.06 14.42
C LEU A 107 3.29 -6.87 13.94
N LEU A 108 3.11 -5.67 14.50
CA LEU A 108 3.88 -4.47 14.13
C LEU A 108 5.39 -4.67 14.31
N THR A 109 5.79 -5.36 15.38
CA THR A 109 7.21 -5.67 15.64
C THR A 109 7.75 -6.73 14.67
N ALA A 110 6.92 -7.73 14.32
CA ALA A 110 7.25 -8.79 13.37
C ALA A 110 7.37 -8.26 11.92
N GLU A 111 6.50 -7.34 11.50
CA GLU A 111 6.54 -6.68 10.19
C GLU A 111 7.80 -5.80 10.04
N HIS A 112 8.19 -5.07 11.09
CA HIS A 112 9.45 -4.31 11.07
C HIS A 112 10.67 -5.24 10.99
N LEU A 113 10.70 -6.33 11.77
CA LEU A 113 11.77 -7.33 11.72
C LEU A 113 11.83 -8.03 10.35
N PHE A 114 10.68 -8.35 9.74
CA PHE A 114 10.58 -8.87 8.37
C PHE A 114 11.27 -7.92 7.38
N HIS A 115 11.00 -6.61 7.47
CA HIS A 115 11.65 -5.62 6.61
C HIS A 115 13.16 -5.55 6.81
N LEU A 116 13.66 -5.52 8.04
CA LEU A 116 15.10 -5.53 8.33
C LEU A 116 15.79 -6.79 7.77
N ILE A 117 15.20 -7.96 7.98
CA ILE A 117 15.72 -9.24 7.48
C ILE A 117 15.75 -9.28 5.94
N SER A 118 14.72 -8.75 5.28
CA SER A 118 14.71 -8.59 3.82
C SER A 118 15.83 -7.67 3.32
N LYS A 119 16.05 -6.52 3.98
CA LYS A 119 17.10 -5.55 3.62
C LYS A 119 18.51 -6.12 3.84
N GLY A 120 18.71 -6.91 4.90
CA GLY A 120 19.92 -7.69 5.15
C GLY A 120 20.22 -8.77 4.10
N GLY A 121 19.32 -9.00 3.13
CA GLY A 121 19.50 -9.91 2.00
C GLY A 121 18.98 -11.34 2.21
N SER A 122 18.21 -11.57 3.27
CA SER A 122 17.55 -12.85 3.58
C SER A 122 16.14 -12.93 2.96
N LYS A 123 15.54 -14.13 2.95
CA LYS A 123 14.13 -14.38 2.63
C LYS A 123 13.34 -14.52 3.94
N PRO A 124 12.81 -13.44 4.53
CA PRO A 124 11.89 -13.56 5.66
C PRO A 124 10.54 -14.16 5.21
N ILE A 125 9.84 -14.80 6.13
CA ILE A 125 8.48 -15.33 5.98
C ILE A 125 7.72 -14.94 7.24
N LEU A 126 6.64 -14.18 7.10
CA LEU A 126 5.77 -13.79 8.23
C LEU A 126 4.59 -14.77 8.30
N THR A 127 4.29 -15.30 9.49
CA THR A 127 3.19 -16.25 9.70
C THR A 127 2.19 -15.74 10.73
N ARG A 128 0.99 -15.35 10.28
CA ARG A 128 -0.12 -14.94 11.14
C ARG A 128 -1.03 -16.13 11.42
N ALA A 129 -1.58 -16.19 12.63
CA ALA A 129 -2.52 -17.24 13.02
C ALA A 129 -3.78 -17.30 12.15
N ASP A 130 -4.28 -16.15 11.68
CA ASP A 130 -5.48 -16.09 10.82
C ASP A 130 -5.22 -16.55 9.38
N ASP A 131 -3.94 -16.57 8.93
CA ASP A 131 -3.53 -17.05 7.61
C ASP A 131 -3.27 -18.58 7.61
N LEU A 132 -3.10 -19.18 8.79
CA LEU A 132 -2.92 -20.61 8.99
C LEU A 132 -4.30 -21.32 9.09
N PRO A 133 -4.44 -22.58 8.64
CA PRO A 133 -5.73 -23.27 8.69
C PRO A 133 -6.25 -23.41 10.12
N ALA A 134 -7.44 -22.85 10.38
CA ALA A 134 -8.05 -22.82 11.72
C ALA A 134 -8.55 -24.21 12.17
N LEU A 135 -7.63 -25.03 12.70
CA LEU A 135 -7.90 -26.36 13.25
C LEU A 135 -8.46 -26.29 14.68
N GLY A 136 -9.61 -25.63 14.82
CA GLY A 136 -10.38 -25.56 16.07
C GLY A 136 -10.06 -24.34 16.96
N PRO A 137 -10.59 -24.32 18.20
CA PRO A 137 -10.62 -23.14 19.06
C PRO A 137 -9.30 -22.85 19.79
N ALA A 138 -8.18 -23.44 19.38
CA ALA A 138 -6.89 -23.40 20.09
C ALA A 138 -5.80 -22.56 19.41
N GLY A 139 -6.12 -21.90 18.28
CA GLY A 139 -5.14 -21.18 17.47
C GLY A 139 -4.39 -22.09 16.48
N PRO A 140 -3.30 -21.61 15.84
CA PRO A 140 -2.54 -22.38 14.88
C PRO A 140 -1.76 -23.51 15.57
N THR A 141 -1.87 -24.74 15.05
CA THR A 141 -1.15 -25.87 15.63
C THR A 141 0.31 -25.88 15.20
N THR A 142 1.16 -26.50 16.02
CA THR A 142 2.60 -26.70 15.79
C THR A 142 2.91 -27.24 14.38
N GLU A 143 2.07 -28.15 13.89
CA GLU A 143 2.21 -28.80 12.59
C GLU A 143 2.07 -27.82 11.42
N ALA A 144 1.19 -26.81 11.55
CA ALA A 144 1.00 -25.79 10.52
C ALA A 144 2.22 -24.86 10.40
N LEU A 145 2.87 -24.53 11.53
CA LEU A 145 4.15 -23.82 11.53
C LEU A 145 5.29 -24.68 10.94
N ILE A 146 5.31 -25.98 11.22
CA ILE A 146 6.27 -26.93 10.63
C ILE A 146 6.11 -27.00 9.10
N GLU A 147 4.88 -27.04 8.59
CA GLU A 147 4.62 -27.05 7.15
C GLU A 147 5.06 -25.73 6.48
N CYS A 148 4.72 -24.58 7.07
CA CYS A 148 5.18 -23.29 6.57
C CYS A 148 6.72 -23.17 6.57
N CYS A 149 7.39 -23.71 7.59
CA CYS A 149 8.84 -23.82 7.61
C CYS A 149 9.37 -24.73 6.47
N ARG A 150 8.64 -25.79 6.11
CA ARG A 150 9.02 -26.74 5.05
C ARG A 150 8.85 -26.15 3.65
N GLU A 151 7.70 -25.56 3.34
CA GLU A 151 7.46 -24.83 2.09
C GLU A 151 8.43 -23.64 1.94
N GLY A 152 8.63 -22.91 3.03
CA GLY A 152 9.55 -21.78 3.11
C GLY A 152 11.02 -22.17 2.90
N ARG A 153 11.40 -23.37 3.36
CA ARG A 153 12.77 -23.87 3.59
C ARG A 153 13.51 -23.09 4.68
N GLY A 154 12.82 -22.84 5.79
CA GLY A 154 13.26 -22.00 6.92
C GLY A 154 14.50 -22.52 7.63
N HIS A 155 15.57 -21.72 7.68
CA HIS A 155 16.78 -22.07 8.44
C HIS A 155 16.54 -22.02 9.96
N LEU A 156 15.72 -21.06 10.42
CA LEU A 156 15.36 -20.81 11.82
C LEU A 156 14.02 -20.03 11.93
N MET A 157 13.41 -20.02 13.12
CA MET A 157 12.16 -19.29 13.43
C MET A 157 12.30 -18.38 14.66
N LEU A 158 11.74 -17.18 14.61
CA LEU A 158 11.50 -16.31 15.77
C LEU A 158 10.00 -16.07 15.94
N ALA A 159 9.46 -16.44 17.11
CA ALA A 159 8.13 -16.04 17.53
C ALA A 159 8.22 -14.77 18.42
N ILE A 160 7.26 -13.86 18.29
CA ILE A 160 7.21 -12.59 19.02
C ILE A 160 5.89 -12.52 19.79
N ASP A 161 5.98 -12.42 21.11
CA ASP A 161 4.85 -12.39 22.04
C ASP A 161 4.90 -11.11 22.91
N PHE A 162 3.74 -10.58 23.27
CA PHE A 162 3.57 -9.46 24.21
C PHE A 162 2.84 -9.89 25.50
N SER A 163 2.57 -11.18 25.65
CA SER A 163 2.00 -11.81 26.84
C SER A 163 3.08 -12.05 27.90
N ALA A 164 2.69 -12.08 29.17
CA ALA A 164 3.60 -12.34 30.27
C ALA A 164 4.14 -13.79 30.21
N PRO A 165 5.45 -14.02 30.41
CA PRO A 165 6.06 -15.35 30.35
C PRO A 165 5.55 -16.26 31.49
N PRO A 166 5.46 -17.59 31.28
CA PRO A 166 5.00 -18.52 32.31
C PRO A 166 5.84 -18.48 33.60
N ALA A 167 5.16 -18.41 34.75
CA ALA A 167 5.82 -18.29 36.05
C ALA A 167 6.79 -19.46 36.33
N GLY A 168 7.99 -19.13 36.85
CA GLY A 168 9.01 -20.12 37.23
C GLY A 168 9.89 -20.65 36.10
N SER A 169 9.71 -20.21 34.85
CA SER A 169 10.50 -20.70 33.70
C SER A 169 11.82 -19.92 33.50
N ALA A 170 12.96 -20.63 33.53
CA ALA A 170 14.31 -20.06 33.37
C ALA A 170 14.66 -19.74 31.90
N SER A 171 15.74 -19.00 31.64
CA SER A 171 16.24 -18.74 30.27
C SER A 171 16.72 -20.04 29.60
N SER A 172 16.56 -20.15 28.27
CA SER A 172 17.03 -21.33 27.53
C SER A 172 18.56 -21.31 27.32
N ASP A 173 19.18 -22.49 27.36
CA ASP A 173 20.58 -22.72 26.96
C ASP A 173 20.80 -22.68 25.43
N ASP A 174 19.73 -22.48 24.67
CA ASP A 174 19.73 -22.33 23.21
C ASP A 174 20.55 -21.10 22.74
N PRO A 175 21.56 -21.28 21.87
CA PRO A 175 22.42 -20.17 21.44
C PRO A 175 21.73 -19.07 20.62
N LEU A 176 20.60 -19.35 19.95
CA LEU A 176 19.77 -18.33 19.30
C LEU A 176 19.01 -17.52 20.36
N ALA A 177 18.47 -18.19 21.38
CA ALA A 177 17.80 -17.53 22.50
C ALA A 177 18.76 -16.61 23.27
N GLN A 178 19.98 -17.08 23.57
CA GLN A 178 21.02 -16.29 24.24
C GLN A 178 21.46 -15.05 23.42
N ALA A 179 21.66 -15.22 22.11
CA ALA A 179 22.07 -14.11 21.23
C ALA A 179 20.99 -13.02 21.12
N LEU A 180 19.71 -13.39 21.12
CA LEU A 180 18.59 -12.46 21.09
C LEU A 180 18.35 -11.80 22.46
N ALA A 181 18.38 -12.56 23.56
CA ALA A 181 18.20 -12.01 24.91
C ALA A 181 19.20 -10.89 25.21
N LYS A 182 20.47 -11.09 24.82
CA LYS A 182 21.54 -10.07 24.91
C LYS A 182 21.27 -8.81 24.08
N ALA A 183 20.46 -8.90 23.02
CA ALA A 183 20.24 -7.80 22.08
C ALA A 183 19.00 -6.95 22.41
N VAL A 184 17.91 -7.54 22.91
CA VAL A 184 16.67 -6.80 23.25
C VAL A 184 16.60 -6.32 24.69
N ASP A 185 17.60 -6.65 25.53
CA ASP A 185 17.64 -6.36 26.98
C ASP A 185 16.40 -6.92 27.72
N ALA A 186 15.88 -8.05 27.23
CA ALA A 186 14.63 -8.66 27.66
C ALA A 186 14.90 -10.00 28.37
N ALA A 187 14.42 -10.12 29.61
CA ALA A 187 14.74 -11.24 30.51
C ALA A 187 14.21 -12.62 30.05
N THR A 188 13.38 -12.70 29.00
CA THR A 188 12.67 -13.91 28.59
C THR A 188 12.60 -14.11 27.09
N VAL A 189 13.74 -14.54 26.52
CA VAL A 189 13.78 -15.31 25.27
C VAL A 189 13.91 -16.79 25.61
N ARG A 190 13.18 -17.65 24.88
CA ARG A 190 12.99 -19.09 25.18
C ARG A 190 13.07 -19.90 23.90
N SER A 191 13.33 -21.21 23.98
CA SER A 191 13.15 -22.09 22.82
C SER A 191 11.66 -22.36 22.58
N PHE A 192 11.26 -22.49 21.31
CA PHE A 192 9.90 -22.86 20.92
C PHE A 192 9.82 -24.40 20.91
N GLU A 193 9.36 -24.99 22.02
CA GLU A 193 9.42 -26.45 22.26
C GLU A 193 8.84 -27.29 21.10
N GLY A 194 7.74 -26.84 20.48
CA GLY A 194 7.10 -27.54 19.37
C GLY A 194 7.91 -27.59 18.05
N LEU A 195 8.91 -26.71 17.85
CA LEU A 195 9.72 -26.65 16.62
C LEU A 195 11.21 -26.87 16.84
N ALA A 196 11.71 -26.81 18.09
CA ALA A 196 13.13 -26.95 18.41
C ALA A 196 13.77 -28.27 17.92
N SER A 197 12.97 -29.32 17.74
CA SER A 197 13.40 -30.62 17.17
C SER A 197 13.52 -30.62 15.63
N VAL A 198 13.00 -29.58 14.95
CA VAL A 198 12.94 -29.47 13.49
C VAL A 198 13.91 -28.41 12.96
N LEU A 199 13.97 -27.25 13.65
CA LEU A 199 14.89 -26.14 13.36
C LEU A 199 15.10 -25.26 14.61
N PRO A 200 16.19 -24.47 14.69
CA PRO A 200 16.37 -23.47 15.74
C PRO A 200 15.18 -22.52 15.77
N ALA A 201 14.43 -22.55 16.86
CA ALA A 201 13.13 -21.89 16.97
C ALA A 201 12.97 -21.34 18.39
N VAL A 202 12.58 -20.07 18.49
CA VAL A 202 12.53 -19.34 19.78
C VAL A 202 11.26 -18.51 19.95
N VAL A 203 10.88 -18.20 21.19
CA VAL A 203 9.87 -17.21 21.56
C VAL A 203 10.57 -16.04 22.25
N VAL A 204 10.27 -14.82 21.81
CA VAL A 204 10.69 -13.56 22.44
C VAL A 204 9.46 -12.94 23.10
N HIS A 205 9.41 -12.90 24.43
CA HIS A 205 8.40 -12.12 25.15
C HIS A 205 8.88 -10.67 25.32
N LEU A 206 8.09 -9.70 24.86
CA LEU A 206 8.39 -8.27 24.92
C LEU A 206 7.42 -7.56 25.88
N PRO A 207 7.88 -6.59 26.70
CA PRO A 207 6.99 -5.87 27.62
C PRO A 207 6.04 -4.93 26.86
N MET A 208 4.83 -4.72 27.38
CA MET A 208 3.93 -3.69 26.87
C MET A 208 4.58 -2.29 26.94
N PRO A 209 4.30 -1.41 25.97
CA PRO A 209 4.63 0.02 26.08
C PRO A 209 3.63 0.74 27.01
N ASP A 210 4.00 1.92 27.50
CA ASP A 210 3.14 2.73 28.38
C ASP A 210 1.87 3.21 27.66
N GLU A 211 0.73 3.17 28.35
CA GLU A 211 -0.60 3.42 27.77
C GLU A 211 -0.79 4.87 27.27
N ASP A 212 -0.16 5.86 27.93
CA ASP A 212 -0.21 7.28 27.57
C ASP A 212 0.76 7.68 26.43
N MET A 213 1.49 6.74 25.84
CA MET A 213 2.58 7.06 24.90
C MET A 213 2.08 7.66 23.56
N PRO A 214 2.60 8.83 23.11
CA PRO A 214 2.16 9.45 21.87
C PRO A 214 2.34 8.52 20.64
N PRO A 215 1.41 8.48 19.66
CA PRO A 215 1.46 7.52 18.56
C PRO A 215 2.74 7.55 17.70
N GLY A 216 3.43 8.68 17.62
CA GLY A 216 4.73 8.79 16.95
C GLY A 216 5.89 8.16 17.71
N GLU A 217 5.81 8.13 19.05
CA GLU A 217 6.82 7.54 19.92
C GLU A 217 6.59 6.05 20.12
N LEU A 218 5.33 5.63 20.26
CA LEU A 218 4.91 4.22 20.22
C LEU A 218 5.46 3.52 18.98
N ARG A 219 5.31 4.12 17.79
CA ARG A 219 5.91 3.60 16.54
C ARG A 219 7.44 3.48 16.60
N ARG A 220 8.12 4.38 17.31
CA ARG A 220 9.60 4.34 17.47
C ARG A 220 10.06 3.23 18.41
N VAL A 221 9.26 2.84 19.40
CA VAL A 221 9.54 1.69 20.29
C VAL A 221 9.55 0.36 19.51
N HIS A 222 8.64 0.17 18.55
CA HIS A 222 8.63 -1.03 17.70
C HIS A 222 9.83 -1.11 16.75
N ILE A 223 10.26 0.04 16.22
CA ILE A 223 11.47 0.15 15.38
C ILE A 223 12.70 -0.28 16.18
N ASP A 224 12.96 0.35 17.33
CA ASP A 224 14.09 0.02 18.21
C ASP A 224 14.14 -1.48 18.60
N ARG A 225 12.99 -2.07 18.96
CA ARG A 225 12.89 -3.50 19.31
C ARG A 225 13.19 -4.41 18.11
N GLY A 226 12.70 -4.06 16.92
CA GLY A 226 13.00 -4.81 15.69
C GLY A 226 14.46 -4.67 15.25
N GLU A 227 15.06 -3.48 15.36
CA GLU A 227 16.49 -3.25 15.11
C GLU A 227 17.38 -4.07 16.06
N LYS A 228 17.01 -4.12 17.35
CA LYS A 228 17.67 -4.95 18.37
C LYS A 228 17.56 -6.45 18.06
N LEU A 229 16.35 -6.94 17.76
CA LEU A 229 16.13 -8.33 17.35
C LEU A 229 16.93 -8.71 16.11
N TYR A 230 17.00 -7.82 15.11
CA TYR A 230 17.82 -8.02 13.92
C TYR A 230 19.31 -8.16 14.27
N ARG A 231 19.85 -7.30 15.15
CA ARG A 231 21.27 -7.35 15.56
C ARG A 231 21.61 -8.62 16.34
N GLY A 232 20.71 -9.11 17.19
CA GLY A 232 20.87 -10.40 17.88
C GLY A 232 20.88 -11.57 16.89
N LEU A 233 19.96 -11.55 15.92
CA LEU A 233 19.90 -12.54 14.83
C LEU A 233 21.16 -12.50 13.95
N GLN A 234 21.66 -11.31 13.61
CA GLN A 234 22.90 -11.10 12.84
C GLN A 234 24.10 -11.76 13.55
N ALA A 235 24.29 -11.50 14.85
CA ALA A 235 25.37 -12.09 15.63
C ALA A 235 25.28 -13.63 15.71
N TYR A 236 24.07 -14.18 15.90
CA TYR A 236 23.85 -15.63 15.86
C TYR A 236 24.20 -16.22 14.48
N VAL A 237 23.71 -15.59 13.41
CA VAL A 237 23.90 -16.04 12.03
C VAL A 237 25.36 -15.99 11.59
N GLU A 238 26.10 -14.97 12.02
CA GLU A 238 27.53 -14.85 11.73
C GLU A 238 28.33 -16.03 12.33
N ALA A 239 28.03 -16.42 13.57
CA ALA A 239 28.65 -17.57 14.23
C ALA A 239 28.23 -18.93 13.66
N HIS A 240 26.99 -19.09 13.17
CA HIS A 240 26.41 -20.41 12.84
C HIS A 240 26.13 -20.67 11.34
N ARG A 241 26.52 -19.75 10.44
CA ARG A 241 26.10 -19.75 9.01
C ARG A 241 26.28 -21.10 8.29
N GLN A 242 27.43 -21.76 8.47
CA GLN A 242 27.73 -23.02 7.78
C GLN A 242 26.84 -24.18 8.27
N ALA A 243 26.58 -24.26 9.58
CA ALA A 243 25.68 -25.26 10.15
C ALA A 243 24.24 -25.04 9.67
N LEU A 244 23.73 -23.80 9.82
CA LEU A 244 22.38 -23.43 9.36
C LEU A 244 22.14 -23.79 7.89
N GLN A 245 23.11 -23.52 7.02
CA GLN A 245 23.01 -23.84 5.59
C GLN A 245 23.12 -25.35 5.31
N GLY A 246 24.09 -26.04 5.94
CA GLY A 246 24.24 -27.49 5.77
C GLY A 246 23.02 -28.27 6.27
N ASP A 247 22.41 -27.83 7.37
CA ASP A 247 21.20 -28.44 7.90
C ASP A 247 19.95 -28.05 7.09
N ARG A 248 19.89 -26.84 6.50
CA ARG A 248 18.88 -26.51 5.49
C ARG A 248 18.95 -27.50 4.32
N ASP A 249 20.14 -27.75 3.78
CA ASP A 249 20.29 -28.58 2.57
C ASP A 249 20.01 -30.06 2.82
N LYS A 250 20.29 -30.57 4.02
CA LYS A 250 19.83 -31.90 4.47
C LYS A 250 18.30 -31.98 4.56
N ARG A 251 17.64 -30.91 5.03
CA ARG A 251 16.17 -30.87 5.25
C ARG A 251 15.39 -30.57 3.96
N TRP A 252 15.92 -29.78 3.03
CA TRP A 252 15.20 -29.24 1.86
C TRP A 252 16.06 -29.10 0.58
N PRO A 253 16.33 -30.20 -0.16
CA PRO A 253 17.12 -30.20 -1.40
C PRO A 253 16.43 -29.50 -2.59
N ALA A 254 17.20 -28.95 -3.54
CA ALA A 254 16.72 -28.09 -4.63
C ALA A 254 16.37 -28.83 -5.95
N SER A 255 15.60 -28.16 -6.82
CA SER A 255 15.23 -28.60 -8.18
C SER A 255 15.62 -27.53 -9.23
N SER A 256 15.57 -27.86 -10.51
CA SER A 256 16.29 -27.11 -11.57
C SER A 256 15.43 -26.61 -12.75
N ASN A 257 15.88 -25.47 -13.33
CA ASN A 257 15.57 -24.84 -14.62
C ASN A 257 14.50 -23.72 -14.65
N GLU A 258 14.96 -22.49 -14.96
CA GLU A 258 14.17 -21.37 -15.52
C GLU A 258 14.97 -20.69 -16.65
N SER A 259 14.40 -20.62 -17.87
CA SER A 259 14.88 -19.89 -19.08
C SER A 259 13.78 -20.00 -20.18
N ASP A 260 13.64 -19.15 -21.21
CA ASP A 260 14.06 -17.75 -21.40
C ASP A 260 13.09 -17.04 -22.41
N LYS A 261 13.37 -15.80 -22.88
CA LYS A 261 12.39 -14.98 -23.63
C LYS A 261 12.96 -14.05 -24.72
N PRO A 262 12.43 -14.12 -25.97
CA PRO A 262 12.45 -13.03 -26.96
C PRO A 262 11.06 -12.76 -27.59
N THR A 263 10.92 -12.10 -28.77
CA THR A 263 10.60 -10.65 -28.86
C THR A 263 9.40 -10.36 -29.82
N TRP A 264 9.39 -9.32 -30.70
CA TRP A 264 8.24 -8.38 -30.71
C TRP A 264 7.51 -7.94 -32.04
N GLU A 265 7.79 -8.49 -33.22
CA GLU A 265 7.27 -7.95 -34.52
C GLU A 265 5.96 -8.59 -35.08
N ASP A 266 5.59 -8.31 -36.34
CA ASP A 266 4.40 -8.78 -37.12
C ASP A 266 3.00 -8.16 -36.82
N ARG A 267 3.02 -6.88 -36.44
CA ARG A 267 1.98 -6.14 -35.69
C ARG A 267 0.57 -5.84 -36.27
N ASP A 268 0.05 -6.46 -37.34
CA ASP A 268 -1.44 -6.53 -37.49
C ASP A 268 -2.06 -7.63 -38.36
N GLN A 269 -1.25 -8.42 -39.08
CA GLN A 269 -1.63 -9.85 -39.17
C GLN A 269 -1.80 -10.41 -37.75
N GLN A 270 -1.09 -9.83 -36.76
CA GLN A 270 -1.38 -9.77 -35.33
C GLN A 270 -2.81 -9.43 -34.86
N GLU A 271 -3.85 -9.13 -35.63
CA GLU A 271 -5.21 -9.23 -35.02
C GLU A 271 -5.53 -10.71 -34.74
N GLN A 272 -5.53 -11.51 -35.81
CA GLN A 272 -5.78 -12.95 -35.77
C GLN A 272 -4.54 -13.72 -35.28
N ARG A 273 -3.34 -13.25 -35.64
CA ARG A 273 -2.11 -13.72 -34.99
C ARG A 273 -2.12 -13.38 -33.49
N ARG A 274 -2.40 -12.18 -32.93
CA ARG A 274 -2.37 -12.00 -31.43
C ARG A 274 -3.18 -13.06 -30.68
N LYS A 275 -4.23 -13.60 -31.28
CA LYS A 275 -5.00 -14.72 -30.71
C LYS A 275 -4.29 -16.07 -30.95
N PHE A 276 -3.90 -16.38 -32.18
CA PHE A 276 -3.12 -17.59 -32.56
C PHE A 276 -1.65 -17.59 -32.06
N GLU A 277 -1.12 -16.45 -31.63
CA GLU A 277 0.32 -16.10 -31.60
C GLU A 277 0.71 -15.31 -30.35
N ALA A 278 -0.22 -14.76 -29.57
CA ALA A 278 -0.03 -14.91 -28.12
C ALA A 278 -0.05 -16.41 -27.82
N ALA A 279 -0.97 -17.18 -28.43
CA ALA A 279 -1.00 -18.62 -28.25
C ALA A 279 0.31 -19.31 -28.72
N ARG A 280 0.84 -19.00 -29.91
CA ARG A 280 2.14 -19.52 -30.38
C ARG A 280 3.38 -18.86 -29.76
N ALA A 281 3.37 -17.60 -29.31
CA ALA A 281 4.50 -17.04 -28.54
C ALA A 281 4.55 -17.60 -27.11
N ILE A 282 3.44 -18.11 -26.58
CA ILE A 282 3.40 -18.91 -25.36
C ILE A 282 3.77 -20.37 -25.65
N TRP A 283 3.35 -20.93 -26.79
CA TRP A 283 3.56 -22.33 -27.16
C TRP A 283 3.89 -22.50 -28.66
N PRO A 284 5.16 -22.37 -29.09
CA PRO A 284 5.50 -22.23 -30.51
C PRO A 284 5.29 -23.52 -31.32
N GLU A 285 5.66 -24.68 -30.79
CA GLU A 285 5.80 -25.92 -31.58
C GLU A 285 4.73 -26.98 -31.26
N GLY A 286 4.30 -27.75 -32.28
CA GLY A 286 3.37 -28.87 -32.13
C GLY A 286 1.93 -28.49 -31.73
N ASP A 287 1.10 -29.47 -31.42
CA ASP A 287 -0.16 -29.22 -30.69
C ASP A 287 0.16 -29.00 -29.20
N LEU A 288 -0.63 -28.20 -28.49
CA LEU A 288 -0.47 -27.99 -27.04
C LEU A 288 -0.89 -29.27 -26.30
N PRO A 289 0.01 -29.92 -25.53
CA PRO A 289 -0.36 -31.09 -24.74
C PRO A 289 -1.41 -30.74 -23.70
N LEU A 290 -2.36 -31.64 -23.44
CA LEU A 290 -3.49 -31.39 -22.53
C LEU A 290 -3.02 -30.96 -21.14
N GLU A 291 -1.97 -31.58 -20.62
CA GLU A 291 -1.34 -31.28 -19.33
C GLU A 291 -0.68 -29.89 -19.26
N LYS A 292 -0.50 -29.21 -20.40
CA LYS A 292 0.03 -27.83 -20.47
C LYS A 292 -1.06 -26.76 -20.54
N ALA A 293 -2.34 -27.13 -20.69
CA ALA A 293 -3.46 -26.19 -20.80
C ALA A 293 -3.52 -25.19 -19.62
N ALA A 294 -3.49 -25.68 -18.37
CA ALA A 294 -3.57 -24.80 -17.20
C ALA A 294 -2.39 -23.80 -17.09
N TRP A 295 -1.17 -24.23 -17.47
CA TRP A 295 0.00 -23.34 -17.57
C TRP A 295 -0.20 -22.28 -18.66
N PHE A 296 -0.67 -22.71 -19.84
CA PHE A 296 -0.93 -21.86 -20.99
C PHE A 296 -1.89 -20.72 -20.66
N ALA A 297 -3.05 -21.02 -20.05
CA ALA A 297 -4.02 -20.02 -19.62
C ALA A 297 -3.42 -19.01 -18.63
N GLY A 298 -2.55 -19.48 -17.73
CA GLY A 298 -1.82 -18.65 -16.80
C GLY A 298 -0.86 -17.66 -17.47
N ILE A 299 -0.30 -17.96 -18.65
CA ILE A 299 0.46 -16.97 -19.43
C ILE A 299 -0.49 -16.11 -20.28
N PHE A 300 -1.50 -16.71 -20.93
CA PHE A 300 -2.47 -16.02 -21.78
C PHE A 300 -3.19 -14.88 -21.05
N ARG A 301 -3.71 -15.13 -19.83
CA ARG A 301 -4.29 -14.10 -18.95
C ARG A 301 -3.35 -12.90 -18.71
N ARG A 302 -2.04 -13.15 -18.61
CA ARG A 302 -1.05 -12.10 -18.37
C ARG A 302 -0.74 -11.27 -19.62
N VAL A 303 -0.68 -11.88 -20.81
CA VAL A 303 -0.30 -11.16 -22.05
C VAL A 303 -1.49 -10.56 -22.81
N SER A 304 -2.68 -11.13 -22.68
CA SER A 304 -3.88 -10.70 -23.42
C SER A 304 -4.60 -9.47 -22.84
N LEU A 305 -4.04 -8.85 -21.79
CA LEU A 305 -4.62 -7.69 -21.10
C LEU A 305 -3.64 -6.51 -21.13
N SER A 306 -4.02 -5.43 -21.83
CA SER A 306 -3.30 -4.14 -21.81
C SER A 306 -3.44 -3.42 -20.47
N ASP A 307 -4.59 -3.59 -19.83
CA ASP A 307 -4.89 -3.14 -18.48
C ASP A 307 -5.43 -4.33 -17.68
N ARG A 308 -4.93 -4.54 -16.45
CA ARG A 308 -5.34 -5.63 -15.56
C ARG A 308 -6.06 -5.17 -14.30
N THR A 309 -6.24 -3.86 -14.13
CA THR A 309 -6.96 -3.29 -12.99
C THR A 309 -8.42 -3.14 -13.36
N ALA A 310 -8.71 -2.59 -14.54
CA ALA A 310 -10.05 -2.36 -15.08
C ALA A 310 -10.75 -3.60 -15.66
N VAL A 311 -9.98 -4.61 -16.09
CA VAL A 311 -10.49 -5.82 -16.73
C VAL A 311 -10.30 -7.04 -15.83
N TYR A 312 -11.39 -7.49 -15.21
CA TYR A 312 -11.40 -8.76 -14.50
C TYR A 312 -11.43 -9.92 -15.50
N TYR A 313 -10.45 -10.81 -15.41
CA TYR A 313 -10.39 -12.05 -16.20
C TYR A 313 -9.70 -13.12 -15.36
N ASP A 314 -10.45 -14.09 -14.85
CA ASP A 314 -9.94 -15.19 -14.02
C ASP A 314 -10.38 -16.56 -14.59
N PRO A 315 -9.83 -17.00 -15.74
CA PRO A 315 -10.08 -18.33 -16.28
C PRO A 315 -9.32 -19.39 -15.46
N LYS A 316 -10.08 -20.33 -14.88
CA LYS A 316 -9.62 -21.56 -14.23
C LYS A 316 -9.74 -22.70 -15.23
N VAL A 317 -8.78 -23.62 -15.23
CA VAL A 317 -8.64 -24.65 -16.26
C VAL A 317 -8.37 -26.01 -15.63
N ARG A 318 -9.14 -27.02 -16.05
CA ARG A 318 -8.99 -28.42 -15.64
C ARG A 318 -9.21 -29.37 -16.81
N ILE A 319 -8.79 -30.64 -16.64
CA ILE A 319 -8.79 -31.64 -17.71
C ILE A 319 -9.76 -32.77 -17.32
N GLU A 320 -10.70 -33.10 -18.21
CA GLU A 320 -11.64 -34.21 -18.07
C GLU A 320 -11.42 -35.24 -19.18
N GLY A 321 -10.53 -36.21 -18.92
CA GLY A 321 -10.18 -37.26 -19.88
C GLY A 321 -9.43 -36.72 -21.10
N ARG A 322 -10.17 -36.34 -22.15
CA ARG A 322 -9.63 -35.70 -23.37
C ARG A 322 -10.07 -34.23 -23.53
N ALA A 323 -11.03 -33.77 -22.74
CA ALA A 323 -11.55 -32.42 -22.81
C ALA A 323 -10.79 -31.46 -21.88
N VAL A 324 -10.53 -30.25 -22.37
CA VAL A 324 -10.17 -29.12 -21.50
C VAL A 324 -11.44 -28.38 -21.10
N VAL A 325 -11.64 -28.21 -19.80
CA VAL A 325 -12.76 -27.45 -19.23
C VAL A 325 -12.25 -26.10 -18.72
N ILE A 326 -12.87 -25.02 -19.19
CA ILE A 326 -12.62 -23.64 -18.77
C ILE A 326 -13.79 -23.20 -17.90
N GLU A 327 -13.49 -22.72 -16.70
CA GLU A 327 -14.44 -22.23 -15.70
C GLU A 327 -13.95 -20.88 -15.18
N GLY A 328 -14.79 -20.08 -14.52
CA GLY A 328 -14.39 -18.78 -13.98
C GLY A 328 -15.26 -17.64 -14.49
N ALA A 329 -14.72 -16.43 -14.55
CA ALA A 329 -15.51 -15.23 -14.85
C ALA A 329 -14.71 -14.07 -15.49
N THR A 330 -15.43 -13.13 -16.10
CA THR A 330 -14.90 -11.88 -16.65
C THR A 330 -15.92 -10.74 -16.67
N ASN A 331 -15.49 -9.49 -16.52
CA ASN A 331 -16.34 -8.31 -16.78
C ASN A 331 -16.29 -7.83 -18.25
N ALA A 332 -15.49 -8.48 -19.12
CA ALA A 332 -15.33 -8.09 -20.51
C ALA A 332 -15.92 -9.16 -21.47
N PRO A 333 -17.06 -8.89 -22.15
CA PRO A 333 -17.73 -9.88 -23.01
C PRO A 333 -16.83 -10.51 -24.08
N VAL A 334 -15.88 -9.75 -24.63
CA VAL A 334 -14.93 -10.22 -25.65
C VAL A 334 -13.96 -11.31 -25.15
N LEU A 335 -13.79 -11.47 -23.84
CA LEU A 335 -12.86 -12.44 -23.26
C LEU A 335 -13.49 -13.82 -22.96
N LEU A 336 -14.81 -13.93 -22.97
CA LEU A 336 -15.56 -15.16 -22.67
C LEU A 336 -15.10 -16.36 -23.50
N THR A 337 -14.92 -16.17 -24.80
CA THR A 337 -14.49 -17.20 -25.77
C THR A 337 -13.01 -17.13 -26.11
N SER A 338 -12.27 -16.13 -25.61
CA SER A 338 -10.89 -15.85 -26.07
C SER A 338 -9.92 -17.00 -25.77
N LEU A 339 -9.98 -17.61 -24.59
CA LEU A 339 -9.15 -18.77 -24.23
C LEU A 339 -9.60 -20.06 -24.93
N GLU A 340 -10.91 -20.23 -25.13
CA GLU A 340 -11.47 -21.38 -25.88
C GLU A 340 -10.97 -21.39 -27.33
N ASN A 341 -10.98 -20.22 -27.97
CA ASN A 341 -10.45 -20.03 -29.32
C ASN A 341 -8.93 -20.26 -29.37
N ALA A 342 -8.19 -19.83 -28.35
CA ALA A 342 -6.74 -20.07 -28.24
C ALA A 342 -6.40 -21.58 -28.11
N TYR A 343 -7.19 -22.37 -27.40
CA TYR A 343 -6.98 -23.82 -27.33
C TYR A 343 -7.30 -24.54 -28.64
N LYS A 344 -8.40 -24.18 -29.31
CA LYS A 344 -8.74 -24.72 -30.64
C LYS A 344 -7.65 -24.41 -31.67
N ALA A 345 -7.05 -23.21 -31.59
CA ALA A 345 -5.89 -22.81 -32.39
C ALA A 345 -4.61 -23.62 -32.12
N LEU A 346 -4.46 -24.18 -30.91
CA LEU A 346 -3.34 -25.04 -30.51
C LEU A 346 -3.66 -26.55 -30.59
N GLY A 347 -4.64 -26.94 -31.40
CA GLY A 347 -4.92 -28.35 -31.72
C GLY A 347 -5.78 -29.09 -30.70
N ILE A 348 -6.20 -28.46 -29.60
CA ILE A 348 -7.06 -29.08 -28.59
C ILE A 348 -8.50 -29.13 -29.13
N LYS A 349 -8.95 -30.35 -29.47
CA LYS A 349 -10.20 -30.60 -30.21
C LYS A 349 -11.44 -30.59 -29.31
N GLU A 350 -11.31 -31.03 -28.07
CA GLU A 350 -12.38 -31.04 -27.08
C GLU A 350 -12.13 -29.92 -26.06
N VAL A 351 -12.85 -28.81 -26.21
CA VAL A 351 -12.85 -27.69 -25.24
C VAL A 351 -14.29 -27.40 -24.83
N ARG A 352 -14.52 -27.23 -23.53
CA ARG A 352 -15.82 -26.84 -22.95
C ARG A 352 -15.60 -25.59 -22.11
N SER A 353 -16.45 -24.57 -22.27
CA SER A 353 -16.36 -23.32 -21.51
C SER A 353 -17.66 -23.07 -20.74
N SER A 354 -17.52 -22.75 -19.45
CA SER A 354 -18.58 -22.24 -18.57
C SER A 354 -18.20 -20.90 -17.94
N MET A 355 -17.31 -20.14 -18.61
CA MET A 355 -16.94 -18.78 -18.23
C MET A 355 -18.18 -17.88 -18.09
N ARG A 356 -18.38 -17.31 -16.90
CA ARG A 356 -19.45 -16.34 -16.62
C ARG A 356 -19.08 -14.94 -17.09
N LEU A 357 -20.08 -14.21 -17.57
CA LEU A 357 -20.01 -12.75 -17.71
C LEU A 357 -20.44 -12.11 -16.38
N LEU A 358 -19.74 -11.05 -15.98
CA LEU A 358 -20.04 -10.24 -14.81
C LEU A 358 -20.63 -8.87 -15.25
N PRO A 359 -21.52 -8.24 -14.47
CA PRO A 359 -21.95 -8.65 -13.13
C PRO A 359 -22.87 -9.89 -13.11
N ASP A 360 -22.67 -10.76 -12.12
CA ASP A 360 -23.55 -11.90 -11.86
C ASP A 360 -24.75 -11.46 -11.01
N GLU A 361 -25.77 -10.93 -11.68
CA GLU A 361 -26.96 -10.37 -11.01
C GLU A 361 -27.69 -11.38 -10.11
N GLN A 362 -27.59 -12.68 -10.41
CA GLN A 362 -28.21 -13.76 -9.64
C GLN A 362 -27.51 -13.97 -8.31
N LYS A 363 -26.17 -14.08 -8.31
CA LYS A 363 -25.36 -14.14 -7.08
C LYS A 363 -25.43 -12.85 -6.26
N LEU A 364 -25.62 -11.70 -6.92
CA LEU A 364 -25.72 -10.39 -6.28
C LEU A 364 -27.14 -10.05 -5.79
N GLY A 365 -28.17 -10.81 -6.17
CA GLY A 365 -29.57 -10.49 -5.83
C GLY A 365 -30.06 -9.14 -6.40
N GLY A 366 -29.43 -8.65 -7.47
CA GLY A 366 -29.65 -7.32 -8.03
C GLY A 366 -28.85 -6.18 -7.38
N GLU A 367 -28.03 -6.43 -6.36
CA GLU A 367 -27.16 -5.43 -5.72
C GLU A 367 -25.93 -5.13 -6.62
N LEU A 368 -26.04 -4.13 -7.50
CA LEU A 368 -24.97 -3.79 -8.47
C LEU A 368 -24.09 -2.60 -8.07
N PHE A 369 -24.53 -1.79 -7.10
CA PHE A 369 -23.84 -0.55 -6.71
C PHE A 369 -23.76 -0.42 -5.19
N GLY A 370 -22.74 0.27 -4.68
CA GLY A 370 -22.60 0.54 -3.26
C GLY A 370 -21.43 1.46 -2.95
N ALA A 371 -21.15 1.68 -1.68
CA ALA A 371 -19.92 2.34 -1.24
C ALA A 371 -19.34 1.67 0.01
N CYS A 372 -18.03 1.82 0.20
CA CYS A 372 -17.32 1.28 1.36
C CYS A 372 -17.74 1.98 2.66
N VAL A 373 -18.00 1.19 3.70
CA VAL A 373 -18.33 1.63 5.07
C VAL A 373 -17.35 1.13 6.13
N ALA A 374 -16.30 0.42 5.74
CA ALA A 374 -15.17 0.12 6.61
C ALA A 374 -14.19 1.33 6.67
N PRO A 375 -13.49 1.57 7.80
CA PRO A 375 -12.45 2.62 7.92
C PRO A 375 -11.41 2.54 6.79
N SER A 376 -10.96 1.32 6.49
CA SER A 376 -10.38 0.92 5.20
C SER A 376 -10.58 -0.58 5.01
N ALA A 377 -10.77 -1.04 3.78
CA ALA A 377 -10.89 -2.47 3.46
C ALA A 377 -9.83 -2.89 2.43
N LEU A 378 -8.97 -3.85 2.79
CA LEU A 378 -8.10 -4.52 1.83
C LEU A 378 -8.95 -5.37 0.89
N THR A 379 -8.65 -5.30 -0.41
CA THR A 379 -9.23 -6.14 -1.45
C THR A 379 -8.24 -7.23 -1.88
N PHE A 380 -8.74 -8.40 -2.21
CA PHE A 380 -7.98 -9.62 -2.48
C PHE A 380 -8.09 -10.08 -3.93
N SER A 381 -7.05 -10.76 -4.41
CA SER A 381 -6.96 -11.30 -5.78
C SER A 381 -7.91 -12.48 -6.07
N GLN A 382 -8.50 -13.08 -5.04
CA GLN A 382 -9.37 -14.26 -5.12
C GLN A 382 -10.51 -14.16 -4.08
N PRO A 383 -11.60 -14.96 -4.20
CA PRO A 383 -12.67 -15.07 -3.20
C PRO A 383 -12.23 -15.85 -1.94
N LYS A 384 -11.10 -15.46 -1.37
CA LYS A 384 -10.54 -15.93 -0.10
C LYS A 384 -9.60 -14.86 0.48
N GLU A 385 -9.78 -14.55 1.76
CA GLU A 385 -8.88 -13.69 2.53
C GLU A 385 -7.47 -14.31 2.67
N GLY A 386 -6.47 -13.49 2.98
CA GLY A 386 -5.06 -13.90 3.06
C GLY A 386 -4.41 -14.20 1.70
N THR A 387 -5.18 -14.19 0.60
CA THR A 387 -4.61 -14.21 -0.77
C THR A 387 -4.00 -12.84 -1.11
N ARG A 388 -3.21 -12.74 -2.20
CA ARG A 388 -2.50 -11.50 -2.54
C ARG A 388 -3.47 -10.32 -2.57
N GLY A 389 -3.13 -9.26 -1.84
CA GLY A 389 -3.82 -7.97 -1.87
C GLY A 389 -3.69 -7.24 -3.21
N GLU A 390 -4.74 -6.51 -3.57
CA GLU A 390 -4.84 -5.76 -4.83
C GLU A 390 -4.85 -4.23 -4.57
N THR A 391 -5.84 -3.72 -3.83
CA THR A 391 -5.88 -2.32 -3.37
C THR A 391 -6.61 -2.17 -2.01
N HIS A 392 -6.46 -1.03 -1.33
CA HIS A 392 -7.26 -0.65 -0.16
C HIS A 392 -8.40 0.29 -0.58
N LEU A 393 -9.64 -0.07 -0.28
CA LEU A 393 -10.77 0.86 -0.27
C LEU A 393 -10.74 1.76 0.97
N LEU A 394 -11.26 2.98 0.85
CA LEU A 394 -11.49 3.91 1.98
C LEU A 394 -12.99 4.11 2.22
N TYR A 395 -13.36 4.52 3.43
CA TYR A 395 -14.75 4.85 3.77
C TYR A 395 -15.32 5.88 2.79
N GLY A 396 -16.58 5.68 2.36
CA GLY A 396 -17.25 6.54 1.39
C GLY A 396 -16.93 6.24 -0.08
N GLU A 397 -15.96 5.39 -0.37
CA GLU A 397 -15.56 5.13 -1.75
C GLU A 397 -16.61 4.32 -2.52
N PRO A 398 -17.08 4.83 -3.69
CA PRO A 398 -18.09 4.15 -4.49
C PRO A 398 -17.51 2.95 -5.24
N VAL A 399 -18.30 1.87 -5.30
CA VAL A 399 -17.95 0.60 -5.94
C VAL A 399 -19.08 0.06 -6.81
N TYR A 400 -18.68 -0.61 -7.90
CA TYR A 400 -19.56 -1.46 -8.71
C TYR A 400 -19.39 -2.91 -8.26
N MET A 401 -20.48 -3.63 -7.97
CA MET A 401 -20.43 -5.04 -7.59
C MET A 401 -20.48 -5.93 -8.85
N LEU A 402 -19.62 -6.94 -8.89
CA LEU A 402 -19.43 -7.82 -10.06
C LEU A 402 -19.77 -9.29 -9.76
N ASP A 403 -19.43 -9.81 -8.58
CA ASP A 403 -19.62 -11.23 -8.23
C ASP A 403 -19.74 -11.39 -6.70
N ALA A 404 -20.24 -12.52 -6.22
CA ALA A 404 -20.29 -12.85 -4.80
C ALA A 404 -19.92 -14.32 -4.53
N GLU A 405 -19.05 -14.57 -3.56
CA GLU A 405 -18.55 -15.92 -3.24
C GLU A 405 -17.95 -15.93 -1.83
N ASN A 406 -18.24 -16.95 -1.02
CA ASN A 406 -17.65 -17.14 0.33
C ASN A 406 -17.80 -15.96 1.32
N GLY A 407 -18.87 -15.16 1.22
CA GLY A 407 -19.06 -13.94 2.02
C GLY A 407 -18.32 -12.71 1.50
N LEU A 408 -17.53 -12.87 0.43
CA LEU A 408 -16.83 -11.78 -0.25
C LEU A 408 -17.63 -11.31 -1.48
N LEU A 409 -17.52 -10.03 -1.78
CA LEU A 409 -17.97 -9.38 -3.01
C LEU A 409 -16.74 -9.13 -3.90
N LEU A 410 -16.80 -9.50 -5.18
CA LEU A 410 -15.89 -8.92 -6.17
C LEU A 410 -16.43 -7.55 -6.53
N VAL A 411 -15.63 -6.52 -6.26
CA VAL A 411 -15.97 -5.13 -6.56
C VAL A 411 -14.98 -4.52 -7.56
N GLN A 412 -15.44 -3.50 -8.27
CA GLN A 412 -14.62 -2.59 -9.06
C GLN A 412 -14.72 -1.19 -8.45
N ALA A 413 -13.56 -0.64 -8.05
CA ALA A 413 -13.45 0.66 -7.40
C ALA A 413 -13.45 1.83 -8.40
N SER A 414 -13.51 3.06 -7.88
CA SER A 414 -13.57 4.29 -8.69
C SER A 414 -12.29 4.60 -9.49
N ASP A 415 -11.14 4.08 -9.07
CA ASP A 415 -9.87 4.07 -9.82
C ASP A 415 -9.83 2.98 -10.92
N GLY A 416 -10.92 2.21 -11.05
CA GLY A 416 -11.09 1.10 -11.97
C GLY A 416 -10.64 -0.25 -11.41
N TYR A 417 -10.00 -0.35 -10.25
CA TYR A 417 -9.39 -1.60 -9.79
C TYR A 417 -10.41 -2.65 -9.34
N CYS A 418 -10.28 -3.88 -9.85
CA CYS A 418 -11.09 -5.03 -9.40
C CYS A 418 -10.43 -5.82 -8.25
N GLY A 419 -11.20 -6.16 -7.21
CA GLY A 419 -10.75 -7.01 -6.11
C GLY A 419 -11.87 -7.53 -5.21
N TRP A 420 -11.62 -8.63 -4.50
CA TRP A 420 -12.58 -9.27 -3.59
C TRP A 420 -12.53 -8.65 -2.19
N VAL A 421 -13.67 -8.29 -1.60
CA VAL A 421 -13.76 -7.58 -0.31
C VAL A 421 -14.87 -8.18 0.56
N ARG A 422 -14.78 -8.06 1.89
CA ARG A 422 -15.86 -8.45 2.82
C ARG A 422 -17.18 -7.79 2.44
N ARG A 423 -18.27 -8.56 2.35
CA ARG A 423 -19.61 -8.02 2.05
C ARG A 423 -20.02 -6.97 3.08
N GLU A 424 -19.65 -7.16 4.34
CA GLU A 424 -19.94 -6.26 5.47
C GLU A 424 -19.20 -4.92 5.38
N ALA A 425 -18.13 -4.83 4.58
CA ALA A 425 -17.40 -3.60 4.34
C ALA A 425 -18.08 -2.70 3.29
N ILE A 426 -19.07 -3.20 2.56
CA ILE A 426 -19.79 -2.46 1.50
C ILE A 426 -21.24 -2.25 1.92
N LYS A 427 -21.74 -1.03 1.76
CA LYS A 427 -23.17 -0.69 1.86
C LYS A 427 -23.78 -0.69 0.45
N PRO A 428 -24.69 -1.62 0.13
CA PRO A 428 -25.42 -1.61 -1.14
C PRO A 428 -26.27 -0.35 -1.30
N MET A 429 -26.42 0.09 -2.55
CA MET A 429 -27.23 1.22 -2.99
C MET A 429 -28.02 0.84 -4.24
N ASP A 430 -29.24 1.35 -4.37
CA ASP A 430 -29.93 1.31 -5.65
C ASP A 430 -29.27 2.25 -6.68
N ARG A 431 -29.64 2.08 -7.96
CA ARG A 431 -29.06 2.84 -9.08
C ARG A 431 -29.29 4.36 -8.98
N GLU A 432 -30.38 4.80 -8.38
CA GLU A 432 -30.76 6.21 -8.25
C GLU A 432 -30.05 6.87 -7.07
N ALA A 433 -29.95 6.17 -5.93
CA ALA A 433 -29.11 6.55 -4.80
C ALA A 433 -27.63 6.64 -5.18
N PHE A 434 -27.09 5.64 -5.87
CA PHE A 434 -25.71 5.65 -6.36
C PHE A 434 -25.48 6.75 -7.41
N GLY A 435 -26.44 6.97 -8.32
CA GLY A 435 -26.38 8.08 -9.28
C GLY A 435 -26.31 9.45 -8.61
N ARG A 436 -27.12 9.69 -7.57
CA ARG A 436 -27.03 10.90 -6.72
C ARG A 436 -25.69 11.00 -6.00
N TYR A 437 -25.21 9.89 -5.45
CA TYR A 437 -23.92 9.85 -4.72
C TYR A 437 -22.79 10.32 -5.64
N MET A 438 -22.64 9.67 -6.80
CA MET A 438 -21.62 9.99 -7.82
C MET A 438 -21.73 11.40 -8.39
N ALA A 439 -22.94 11.95 -8.54
CA ALA A 439 -23.17 13.29 -9.09
C ALA A 439 -22.96 14.44 -8.09
N SER A 440 -22.80 14.14 -6.79
CA SER A 440 -22.69 15.15 -5.74
C SER A 440 -21.27 15.74 -5.63
N PRO A 441 -21.11 17.02 -5.24
CA PRO A 441 -19.80 17.58 -4.90
C PRO A 441 -19.19 16.80 -3.73
N HIS A 442 -17.95 16.32 -3.89
CA HIS A 442 -17.24 15.57 -2.85
C HIS A 442 -16.25 16.44 -2.08
N GLY A 443 -16.10 16.10 -0.80
CA GLY A 443 -15.04 16.57 0.06
C GLY A 443 -14.14 15.41 0.49
N VAL A 444 -12.84 15.68 0.62
CA VAL A 444 -11.83 14.74 1.10
C VAL A 444 -11.39 15.12 2.51
N LEU A 445 -11.33 14.14 3.42
CA LEU A 445 -10.98 14.40 4.81
C LEU A 445 -9.48 14.66 4.99
N THR A 446 -9.14 15.77 5.64
CA THR A 446 -7.76 16.18 5.96
C THR A 446 -7.29 15.66 7.32
N SER A 447 -8.21 15.16 8.16
CA SER A 447 -7.93 14.52 9.44
C SER A 447 -8.72 13.21 9.58
N HIS A 448 -8.32 12.36 10.53
CA HIS A 448 -9.20 11.29 11.00
C HIS A 448 -10.44 11.90 11.70
N LEU A 449 -11.57 11.19 11.65
CA LEU A 449 -12.78 11.47 12.42
C LEU A 449 -13.15 10.24 13.24
N THR A 450 -13.66 10.45 14.44
CA THR A 450 -14.26 9.40 15.28
C THR A 450 -15.77 9.52 15.21
N THR A 451 -16.46 8.42 14.90
CA THR A 451 -17.93 8.29 14.91
C THR A 451 -18.35 7.22 15.91
N ALA A 452 -19.66 7.01 16.09
CA ALA A 452 -20.16 5.91 16.91
C ALA A 452 -19.74 4.52 16.37
N ASP A 453 -19.62 4.39 15.04
CA ASP A 453 -19.32 3.15 14.34
C ASP A 453 -17.81 2.91 14.10
N GLY A 454 -16.94 3.81 14.58
CA GLY A 454 -15.48 3.66 14.50
C GLY A 454 -14.76 4.91 13.99
N TRP A 455 -13.87 4.74 13.02
CA TRP A 455 -13.05 5.83 12.46
C TRP A 455 -13.32 6.02 10.96
N ILE A 456 -13.50 7.27 10.54
CA ILE A 456 -13.39 7.65 9.12
C ILE A 456 -11.98 8.21 8.92
N LEU A 457 -11.18 7.55 8.09
CA LEU A 457 -9.75 7.90 7.95
C LEU A 457 -9.55 9.14 7.06
N ARG A 458 -8.47 9.88 7.31
CA ARG A 458 -7.95 10.89 6.38
C ARG A 458 -7.80 10.29 4.97
N GLY A 459 -8.12 11.08 3.93
CA GLY A 459 -8.15 10.66 2.52
C GLY A 459 -9.47 10.02 2.08
N SER A 460 -10.38 9.67 3.01
CA SER A 460 -11.75 9.26 2.70
C SER A 460 -12.51 10.38 2.00
N ARG A 461 -13.42 10.03 1.08
CA ARG A 461 -14.23 10.98 0.30
C ARG A 461 -15.69 10.78 0.57
N LEU A 462 -16.41 11.88 0.78
CA LEU A 462 -17.84 11.88 1.06
C LEU A 462 -18.51 13.04 0.31
N PRO A 463 -19.73 12.87 -0.21
CA PRO A 463 -20.53 13.99 -0.72
C PRO A 463 -20.74 15.06 0.36
N VAL A 464 -20.68 16.33 -0.02
CA VAL A 464 -20.94 17.46 0.87
C VAL A 464 -22.33 17.99 0.58
N ARG A 465 -23.22 17.94 1.59
CA ARG A 465 -24.61 18.43 1.51
C ARG A 465 -24.69 19.95 1.58
N GLY A 466 -23.80 20.57 2.36
CA GLY A 466 -23.75 22.00 2.58
C GLY A 466 -22.54 22.41 3.42
N VAL A 467 -22.27 23.72 3.46
CA VAL A 467 -21.23 24.33 4.29
C VAL A 467 -21.82 25.60 4.90
N GLU A 468 -21.96 25.63 6.22
CA GLU A 468 -22.54 26.74 6.98
C GLU A 468 -21.50 27.31 7.95
N GLY A 469 -20.95 28.49 7.60
CA GLY A 469 -19.92 29.15 8.38
C GLY A 469 -18.63 28.33 8.51
N SER A 470 -18.41 27.76 9.70
CA SER A 470 -17.27 26.90 10.02
C SER A 470 -17.59 25.40 10.01
N VAL A 471 -18.83 25.00 9.72
CA VAL A 471 -19.29 23.60 9.70
C VAL A 471 -19.54 23.15 8.26
N ALA A 472 -19.28 21.89 7.96
CA ALA A 472 -19.64 21.23 6.70
C ALA A 472 -20.37 19.92 6.99
N THR A 473 -21.50 19.69 6.32
CA THR A 473 -22.32 18.49 6.50
C THR A 473 -22.00 17.47 5.40
N LEU A 474 -21.46 16.32 5.77
CA LEU A 474 -21.14 15.21 4.87
C LEU A 474 -22.31 14.24 4.77
N ALA A 475 -22.49 13.58 3.63
CA ALA A 475 -23.41 12.47 3.46
C ALA A 475 -22.68 11.13 3.66
N LEU A 476 -23.07 10.35 4.67
CA LEU A 476 -22.54 9.00 4.86
C LEU A 476 -23.23 8.01 3.88
N PRO A 477 -22.55 6.92 3.45
CA PRO A 477 -23.16 5.86 2.63
C PRO A 477 -24.39 5.20 3.25
N THR A 478 -24.56 5.30 4.57
CA THR A 478 -25.73 4.81 5.31
C THR A 478 -27.01 5.60 5.00
N GLY A 479 -26.87 6.85 4.53
CA GLY A 479 -27.96 7.83 4.34
C GLY A 479 -27.89 8.99 5.34
N ASP A 480 -27.10 8.88 6.40
CA ASP A 480 -27.01 9.86 7.47
C ASP A 480 -26.22 11.12 7.10
N GLY A 481 -26.37 12.18 7.90
CA GLY A 481 -25.54 13.37 7.84
C GLY A 481 -24.48 13.35 8.94
N LEU A 482 -23.25 13.78 8.63
CA LEU A 482 -22.18 13.97 9.61
C LEU A 482 -21.62 15.40 9.51
N ASP A 483 -21.82 16.19 10.55
CA ASP A 483 -21.27 17.53 10.64
C ASP A 483 -19.80 17.49 11.11
N VAL A 484 -18.93 18.18 10.38
CA VAL A 484 -17.49 18.29 10.66
C VAL A 484 -17.06 19.75 10.64
N GLN A 485 -15.94 20.08 11.30
CA GLN A 485 -15.36 21.41 11.13
C GLN A 485 -14.82 21.55 9.71
N ARG A 486 -15.04 22.70 9.08
CA ARG A 486 -14.65 23.01 7.70
C ARG A 486 -13.14 22.88 7.44
N GLY A 487 -12.29 22.92 8.47
CA GLY A 487 -10.86 22.63 8.36
C GLY A 487 -10.51 21.14 8.20
N GLN A 488 -11.43 20.24 8.57
CA GLN A 488 -11.26 18.78 8.54
C GLN A 488 -11.69 18.15 7.21
N VAL A 489 -12.35 18.91 6.33
CA VAL A 489 -12.75 18.49 4.99
C VAL A 489 -12.35 19.53 3.96
N ARG A 490 -11.64 19.11 2.92
CA ARG A 490 -11.34 19.94 1.76
C ARG A 490 -12.34 19.62 0.66
N LEU A 491 -13.03 20.64 0.15
CA LEU A 491 -13.83 20.48 -1.06
C LEU A 491 -12.89 20.15 -2.23
N MET A 492 -13.24 19.16 -3.04
CA MET A 492 -12.42 18.78 -4.20
C MET A 492 -12.57 19.82 -5.31
N ASP A 493 -11.69 20.82 -5.33
CA ASP A 493 -11.55 21.77 -6.44
C ASP A 493 -10.54 21.28 -7.49
N THR A 494 -10.65 21.76 -8.73
CA THR A 494 -9.78 21.39 -9.85
C THR A 494 -8.55 22.30 -10.04
N ARG A 495 -8.24 23.14 -9.04
CA ARG A 495 -7.14 24.12 -9.04
C ARG A 495 -6.05 23.73 -8.03
N GLY A 496 -5.79 22.42 -7.90
CA GLY A 496 -4.83 21.84 -6.95
C GLY A 496 -3.46 22.52 -6.97
N VAL A 497 -3.09 23.13 -5.84
CA VAL A 497 -1.80 23.83 -5.67
C VAL A 497 -0.68 22.81 -5.48
N LEU A 498 0.38 22.95 -6.28
CA LEU A 498 1.44 21.97 -6.48
C LEU A 498 2.14 21.60 -5.16
N GLU A 499 2.52 22.62 -4.40
CA GLU A 499 3.24 22.56 -3.14
C GLU A 499 2.43 21.89 -2.02
N ARG A 500 1.09 21.95 -2.08
CA ARG A 500 0.24 21.27 -1.10
C ARG A 500 0.36 19.75 -1.20
N ARG A 501 0.68 19.19 -2.38
CA ARG A 501 0.99 17.76 -2.56
C ARG A 501 2.32 17.37 -1.93
N ALA A 502 3.32 18.25 -1.92
CA ALA A 502 4.55 18.03 -1.15
C ALA A 502 4.28 17.99 0.36
N LEU A 503 3.49 18.93 0.88
CA LEU A 503 3.10 18.96 2.29
C LEU A 503 2.23 17.76 2.70
N ALA A 504 1.28 17.35 1.85
CA ALA A 504 0.48 16.15 2.06
C ALA A 504 1.38 14.90 2.15
N ALA A 505 2.35 14.74 1.24
CA ALA A 505 3.31 13.63 1.31
C ALA A 505 4.18 13.67 2.57
N LEU A 506 4.70 14.85 2.97
CA LEU A 506 5.50 15.01 4.19
C LEU A 506 4.69 14.69 5.46
N SER A 507 3.41 15.05 5.50
CA SER A 507 2.52 14.72 6.63
C SER A 507 2.19 13.23 6.76
N MET A 508 2.64 12.39 5.81
CA MET A 508 2.57 10.92 5.88
C MET A 508 3.93 10.27 6.21
N LEU A 509 4.98 11.05 6.54
CA LEU A 509 6.28 10.51 6.93
C LEU A 509 6.15 9.50 8.07
N TYR A 510 6.96 8.44 7.98
CA TYR A 510 6.96 7.29 8.89
C TYR A 510 5.67 6.44 8.91
N THR A 511 4.66 6.70 8.04
CA THR A 511 3.59 5.72 7.78
C THR A 511 4.20 4.40 7.25
N PRO A 512 3.83 3.22 7.77
CA PRO A 512 4.37 1.94 7.32
C PRO A 512 4.20 1.66 5.83
N TYR A 513 5.16 0.92 5.26
CA TYR A 513 5.03 0.40 3.90
C TYR A 513 4.12 -0.83 3.93
N VAL A 514 2.94 -0.73 3.31
CA VAL A 514 2.02 -1.86 3.16
C VAL A 514 1.78 -2.07 1.68
N PHE A 515 2.14 -3.24 1.15
CA PHE A 515 1.85 -3.60 -0.24
C PHE A 515 0.33 -3.62 -0.49
N ALA A 516 -0.12 -3.09 -1.62
CA ALA A 516 -1.54 -2.78 -1.91
C ALA A 516 -2.18 -1.70 -1.02
N GLY A 517 -1.45 -1.16 -0.03
CA GLY A 517 -1.93 -0.13 0.89
C GLY A 517 -2.14 1.24 0.23
N ARG A 518 -3.24 1.91 0.58
CA ARG A 518 -3.61 3.28 0.17
C ARG A 518 -4.14 4.14 1.32
N SER A 519 -4.28 3.58 2.52
CA SER A 519 -4.82 4.27 3.71
C SER A 519 -3.69 4.91 4.54
N PRO A 520 -3.95 5.98 5.32
CA PRO A 520 -2.92 6.64 6.14
C PRO A 520 -2.28 5.74 7.21
N LEU A 521 -2.86 4.56 7.47
CA LEU A 521 -2.32 3.51 8.34
C LEU A 521 -1.21 2.69 7.66
N GLY A 522 -1.15 2.65 6.33
CA GLY A 522 -0.16 1.91 5.56
C GLY A 522 -0.34 2.09 4.04
N VAL A 523 0.74 2.49 3.36
CA VAL A 523 0.74 2.79 1.92
C VAL A 523 1.88 2.11 1.16
N ASP A 524 1.62 1.66 -0.07
CA ASP A 524 2.70 1.39 -1.03
C ASP A 524 3.14 2.67 -1.76
N CYS A 525 4.17 2.55 -2.61
CA CYS A 525 4.74 3.70 -3.30
C CYS A 525 3.71 4.47 -4.14
N SER A 526 2.84 3.76 -4.86
CA SER A 526 1.80 4.30 -5.72
C SER A 526 0.55 4.70 -4.94
N GLY A 527 0.18 3.96 -3.89
CA GLY A 527 -0.92 4.29 -2.99
C GLY A 527 -0.70 5.62 -2.25
N LEU A 528 0.56 5.95 -1.93
CA LEU A 528 0.96 7.28 -1.45
C LEU A 528 0.64 8.37 -2.50
N ILE A 529 0.98 8.17 -3.79
CA ILE A 529 0.70 9.15 -4.85
C ILE A 529 -0.79 9.35 -5.03
N THR A 530 -1.55 8.26 -5.05
CA THR A 530 -3.01 8.27 -5.20
C THR A 530 -3.65 9.05 -4.05
N ASN A 531 -3.30 8.72 -2.79
CA ASN A 531 -3.78 9.46 -1.61
C ASN A 531 -3.45 10.96 -1.69
N VAL A 532 -2.17 11.31 -1.91
CA VAL A 532 -1.67 12.70 -1.96
C VAL A 532 -2.24 13.54 -3.11
N CYS A 533 -2.49 12.94 -4.29
CA CYS A 533 -3.04 13.69 -5.42
C CYS A 533 -4.55 13.86 -5.32
N GLU A 534 -5.25 12.85 -4.83
CA GLU A 534 -6.69 12.90 -4.66
C GLU A 534 -7.12 13.77 -3.47
N GLU A 535 -6.25 14.00 -2.47
CA GLU A 535 -6.41 15.06 -1.45
C GLU A 535 -6.43 16.48 -2.05
N GLU A 536 -5.89 16.68 -3.25
CA GLU A 536 -5.98 17.92 -4.02
C GLU A 536 -6.97 17.84 -5.19
N GLY A 537 -7.91 16.90 -5.15
CA GLY A 537 -8.96 16.76 -6.16
C GLY A 537 -8.50 16.17 -7.50
N ILE A 538 -7.28 15.62 -7.59
CA ILE A 538 -6.70 15.08 -8.83
C ILE A 538 -6.83 13.54 -8.85
N PRO A 539 -7.73 12.94 -9.66
CA PRO A 539 -7.86 11.49 -9.76
C PRO A 539 -6.56 10.85 -10.28
N MET A 540 -6.15 9.74 -9.68
CA MET A 540 -4.92 9.05 -10.05
C MET A 540 -5.12 7.53 -10.12
N ALA A 541 -4.69 6.94 -11.24
CA ALA A 541 -4.65 5.49 -11.41
C ALA A 541 -3.84 4.81 -10.29
N ARG A 542 -4.15 3.52 -10.04
CA ARG A 542 -3.64 2.84 -8.85
C ARG A 542 -2.19 2.38 -8.94
N ASP A 543 -1.72 1.98 -10.11
CA ASP A 543 -0.36 1.45 -10.30
C ASP A 543 0.60 2.53 -10.81
N ALA A 544 1.83 2.57 -10.26
CA ALA A 544 2.86 3.52 -10.65
C ALA A 544 3.10 3.61 -12.17
N ALA A 545 3.00 2.49 -12.88
CA ALA A 545 3.14 2.41 -14.34
C ALA A 545 1.98 3.11 -15.08
N GLN A 546 0.72 2.95 -14.64
CA GLN A 546 -0.43 3.68 -15.18
C GLN A 546 -0.33 5.17 -14.84
N GLN A 547 0.07 5.51 -13.61
CA GLN A 547 0.21 6.89 -13.16
C GLN A 547 1.19 7.69 -14.02
N PHE A 548 2.29 7.09 -14.46
CA PHE A 548 3.25 7.76 -15.35
C PHE A 548 2.66 8.16 -16.71
N LEU A 549 1.57 7.53 -17.18
CA LEU A 549 0.94 7.88 -18.45
C LEU A 549 0.25 9.25 -18.40
N SER A 550 -0.24 9.69 -17.23
CA SER A 550 -0.92 10.98 -17.08
C SER A 550 0.06 12.16 -16.88
N GLY A 551 -0.39 13.36 -17.25
CA GLY A 551 0.31 14.62 -16.97
C GLY A 551 1.52 14.95 -17.86
N LYS A 552 1.97 16.21 -17.79
CA LYS A 552 3.13 16.75 -18.51
C LYS A 552 4.44 16.20 -17.95
N LEU A 553 5.35 15.77 -18.84
CA LEU A 553 6.74 15.44 -18.49
C LEU A 553 7.51 16.74 -18.18
N VAL A 554 8.11 16.81 -16.99
CA VAL A 554 8.83 18.02 -16.49
C VAL A 554 10.29 17.74 -16.11
N ALA A 555 10.67 16.48 -15.93
CA ALA A 555 12.04 16.04 -15.71
C ALA A 555 12.31 14.68 -16.38
N THR A 556 13.57 14.38 -16.62
CA THR A 556 14.10 13.13 -17.24
C THR A 556 15.41 12.73 -16.55
N ALA A 557 15.93 11.53 -16.83
CA ALA A 557 17.22 11.06 -16.34
C ALA A 557 18.37 12.09 -16.43
N TRP A 558 18.40 12.93 -17.48
CA TRP A 558 19.44 13.91 -17.77
C TRP A 558 19.03 15.39 -17.62
N TYR A 559 17.80 15.68 -17.15
CA TYR A 559 17.33 17.04 -16.89
C TYR A 559 16.35 17.04 -15.72
N ARG A 560 16.73 17.66 -14.60
CA ARG A 560 16.01 17.62 -13.31
C ARG A 560 15.65 19.00 -12.77
N GLU A 561 16.19 20.05 -13.38
CA GLU A 561 16.03 21.47 -13.06
C GLU A 561 14.57 21.96 -13.19
N GLY A 562 13.71 21.20 -13.88
CA GLY A 562 12.26 21.46 -13.96
C GLY A 562 11.43 20.91 -12.79
N LEU A 563 12.02 20.15 -11.86
CA LEU A 563 11.33 19.57 -10.70
C LEU A 563 10.86 20.66 -9.71
N GLN A 564 9.60 20.55 -9.29
CA GLN A 564 8.98 21.42 -8.28
C GLN A 564 8.31 20.59 -7.17
N PRO A 565 8.16 21.15 -5.94
CA PRO A 565 7.55 20.42 -4.82
C PRO A 565 6.11 20.02 -5.13
N GLY A 566 5.85 18.72 -5.28
CA GLY A 566 4.57 18.14 -5.69
C GLY A 566 4.61 17.37 -7.02
N ASP A 567 5.69 17.45 -7.81
CA ASP A 567 5.83 16.62 -9.00
C ASP A 567 5.92 15.13 -8.66
N ARG A 568 5.35 14.27 -9.51
CA ARG A 568 5.37 12.81 -9.32
C ARG A 568 6.64 12.25 -9.98
N VAL A 569 7.55 11.66 -9.20
CA VAL A 569 8.84 11.11 -9.67
C VAL A 569 8.76 9.59 -9.86
N TYR A 570 9.35 9.07 -10.95
CA TYR A 570 9.19 7.67 -11.37
C TYR A 570 10.53 6.97 -11.60
N PHE A 571 10.58 5.67 -11.28
CA PHE A 571 11.80 4.87 -11.26
C PHE A 571 11.62 3.54 -11.98
N ILE A 572 12.60 3.15 -12.81
CA ILE A 572 12.58 1.94 -13.64
C ILE A 572 13.56 0.85 -13.18
N ASP A 573 13.16 -0.41 -13.39
CA ASP A 573 14.00 -1.58 -13.16
C ASP A 573 14.89 -1.90 -14.38
N GLU A 574 15.78 -2.87 -14.21
CA GLU A 574 16.70 -3.34 -15.27
C GLU A 574 15.97 -4.06 -16.43
N THR A 575 14.65 -4.27 -16.33
CA THR A 575 13.77 -4.73 -17.42
C THR A 575 13.01 -3.58 -18.10
N GLY A 576 13.30 -2.32 -17.74
CA GLY A 576 12.69 -1.12 -18.29
C GLY A 576 11.29 -0.80 -17.72
N LYS A 577 10.85 -1.48 -16.66
CA LYS A 577 9.50 -1.29 -16.08
C LYS A 577 9.53 -0.33 -14.92
N ILE A 578 8.51 0.53 -14.83
CA ILE A 578 8.29 1.36 -13.65
C ILE A 578 7.90 0.46 -12.48
N PHE A 579 8.79 0.39 -11.48
CA PHE A 579 8.60 -0.44 -10.28
C PHE A 579 8.32 0.39 -9.02
N HIS A 580 8.58 1.70 -9.08
CA HIS A 580 8.52 2.58 -7.91
C HIS A 580 8.22 4.04 -8.31
N THR A 581 7.67 4.81 -7.36
CA THR A 581 7.24 6.21 -7.55
C THR A 581 7.31 7.01 -6.24
N GLY A 582 7.36 8.33 -6.33
CA GLY A 582 7.38 9.28 -5.19
C GLY A 582 6.83 10.66 -5.54
N ILE A 583 6.84 11.56 -4.57
CA ILE A 583 6.52 13.00 -4.72
C ILE A 583 7.80 13.80 -4.50
N ALA A 584 8.24 14.56 -5.49
CA ALA A 584 9.31 15.55 -5.32
C ALA A 584 8.91 16.58 -4.27
N ILE A 585 9.84 16.97 -3.42
CA ILE A 585 9.67 18.05 -2.43
C ILE A 585 10.70 19.18 -2.63
N SER A 586 11.70 18.97 -3.47
CA SER A 586 12.58 20.02 -4.01
C SER A 586 13.16 19.56 -5.35
N ALA A 587 14.04 20.35 -5.96
CA ALA A 587 14.76 19.95 -7.18
C ALA A 587 15.63 18.69 -7.01
N THR A 588 15.89 18.23 -5.77
CA THR A 588 16.72 17.04 -5.49
C THR A 588 16.11 16.02 -4.54
N HIS A 589 15.17 16.41 -3.68
CA HIS A 589 14.58 15.52 -2.67
C HIS A 589 13.19 15.05 -3.07
N PHE A 590 12.82 13.84 -2.64
CA PHE A 590 11.50 13.27 -2.83
C PHE A 590 11.04 12.44 -1.62
N VAL A 591 9.74 12.48 -1.34
CA VAL A 591 9.07 11.59 -0.39
C VAL A 591 8.56 10.36 -1.14
N HIS A 592 8.75 9.18 -0.57
CA HIS A 592 8.23 7.93 -1.13
C HIS A 592 7.95 6.90 -0.04
N SER A 593 6.94 6.06 -0.25
CA SER A 593 6.76 4.87 0.57
C SER A 593 7.61 3.72 0.03
N SER A 594 8.58 3.27 0.83
CA SER A 594 9.32 2.03 0.56
C SER A 594 9.82 1.45 1.87
N SER A 595 9.76 0.13 2.02
CA SER A 595 10.18 -0.62 3.23
C SER A 595 11.37 0.06 3.95
N PRO A 596 11.20 0.51 5.22
CA PRO A 596 10.08 0.20 6.12
C PRO A 596 8.84 1.11 6.01
N GLY A 597 8.88 2.23 5.28
CA GLY A 597 7.74 3.18 5.24
C GLY A 597 7.98 4.44 4.42
N VAL A 598 7.14 5.45 4.63
CA VAL A 598 7.25 6.76 3.99
C VAL A 598 8.48 7.50 4.52
N LYS A 599 9.39 7.87 3.63
CA LYS A 599 10.68 8.49 3.95
C LYS A 599 11.09 9.55 2.92
N ILE A 600 12.09 10.36 3.26
CA ILE A 600 12.77 11.29 2.34
C ILE A 600 14.05 10.63 1.83
N ASN A 601 14.23 10.63 0.51
CA ASN A 601 15.48 10.30 -0.18
C ASN A 601 15.91 11.50 -1.07
N SER A 602 17.20 11.58 -1.43
CA SER A 602 17.77 12.61 -2.31
C SER A 602 18.39 11.99 -3.56
N LEU A 603 18.28 12.69 -4.69
CA LEU A 603 18.84 12.33 -6.00
C LEU A 603 20.16 13.07 -6.28
N ARG A 604 20.72 13.80 -5.29
CA ARG A 604 21.95 14.59 -5.44
C ARG A 604 23.14 13.92 -4.75
N LYS A 605 24.20 13.61 -5.49
CA LYS A 605 25.46 13.10 -4.92
C LYS A 605 26.06 14.09 -3.91
N GLY A 606 26.55 13.56 -2.78
CA GLY A 606 27.07 14.37 -1.66
C GLY A 606 25.99 14.98 -0.75
N ASP A 607 24.73 14.62 -0.93
CA ASP A 607 23.64 14.93 0.00
C ASP A 607 23.54 13.85 1.10
N PRO A 608 23.28 14.18 2.39
CA PRO A 608 23.14 13.19 3.46
C PRO A 608 22.01 12.16 3.25
N LEU A 609 21.00 12.49 2.44
CA LEU A 609 19.87 11.60 2.13
C LEU A 609 20.01 10.92 0.76
N TYR A 610 21.20 10.98 0.13
CA TYR A 610 21.44 10.46 -1.21
C TYR A 610 21.23 8.94 -1.34
N ASP A 611 20.38 8.53 -2.28
CA ASP A 611 20.10 7.11 -2.58
C ASP A 611 20.51 6.79 -4.03
N GLU A 612 21.67 6.13 -4.18
CA GLU A 612 22.25 5.80 -5.49
C GLU A 612 21.35 4.87 -6.32
N GLY A 613 20.58 3.98 -5.67
CA GLY A 613 19.63 3.11 -6.35
C GLY A 613 18.53 3.92 -7.02
N SER A 614 18.03 4.95 -6.33
CA SER A 614 17.02 5.88 -6.82
C SER A 614 17.57 6.83 -7.89
N ASP A 615 18.77 7.38 -7.70
CA ASP A 615 19.45 8.22 -8.71
C ASP A 615 19.65 7.46 -10.03
N ARG A 616 20.16 6.22 -9.95
CA ARG A 616 20.41 5.34 -11.10
C ARG A 616 19.12 4.86 -11.79
N ALA A 617 18.02 4.72 -11.04
CA ALA A 617 16.75 4.25 -11.57
C ALA A 617 15.81 5.37 -12.06
N PHE A 618 16.15 6.65 -11.83
CA PHE A 618 15.26 7.78 -12.11
C PHE A 618 14.96 7.93 -13.60
N LEU A 619 13.71 7.66 -13.98
CA LEU A 619 13.21 7.81 -15.36
C LEU A 619 12.93 9.29 -15.69
N GLY A 620 12.25 9.98 -14.78
CA GLY A 620 11.72 11.31 -14.99
C GLY A 620 10.55 11.63 -14.05
N ALA A 621 9.89 12.75 -14.30
CA ALA A 621 8.79 13.22 -13.46
C ALA A 621 7.59 13.79 -14.25
N LYS A 622 6.39 13.59 -13.70
CA LYS A 622 5.12 14.08 -14.23
C LYS A 622 4.47 15.11 -13.31
N ARG A 623 4.13 16.25 -13.89
CA ARG A 623 3.18 17.22 -13.32
C ARG A 623 1.79 16.91 -13.89
N PRO A 624 0.71 16.87 -13.09
CA PRO A 624 -0.66 16.77 -13.62
C PRO A 624 -0.91 17.76 -14.76
#